data_AF-A0A820A485-F1
#
_entry.id   AF-A0A820A485-F1
#
_cell.length_a   1.000
_cell.length_b   1.000
_cell.length_c   1.000
_cell.angle_alpha   90.00
_cell.angle_beta   90.00
_cell.angle_gamma   90.00
#
_symmetry.space_group_name_H-M   'P 1'
#
loop_
_entity.id
_entity.type
_entity.pdbx_description
1 polymer ?
#
loop_
_entity_poly.entity_id
_entity_poly.type
_entity_poly.pdbx_seq_one_letter_code
_entity_poly.pdbx_strand_id
1 'polypeptide(L)'
;MLFLYFISIFYLIKHSLTEQCPSSDLCICSSDLTIITCTNRQLTDEILINLNNQFPKSTIVLNLSSNSLTSINSLTNLNNLQIVDLSYNKISYLPSNLFTKFSQLSSLYISNNLIKTIPKTFNEISNINFDISN
;
A
#
# COMPACT_ATOMS: atom_id res chain seq x y z
N MET A 1 11.32 -32.19 -27.21
CA MET A 1 10.48 -32.26 -25.99
C MET A 1 10.86 -31.22 -24.93
N LEU A 2 12.15 -30.98 -24.64
CA LEU A 2 12.60 -29.94 -23.69
C LEU A 2 12.28 -28.50 -24.11
N PHE A 3 12.32 -28.17 -25.40
CA PHE A 3 12.10 -26.80 -25.92
C PHE A 3 10.67 -26.28 -25.68
N LEU A 4 9.67 -27.16 -25.81
CA LEU A 4 8.26 -26.82 -25.53
C LEU A 4 8.02 -26.61 -24.03
N TYR A 5 8.77 -27.33 -23.18
CA TYR A 5 8.73 -27.18 -21.73
C TYR A 5 9.25 -25.79 -21.32
N PHE A 6 10.36 -25.33 -21.91
CA PHE A 6 10.89 -23.98 -21.71
C PHE A 6 9.91 -22.89 -22.16
N ILE A 7 9.25 -23.05 -23.31
CA ILE A 7 8.22 -22.11 -23.78
C ILE A 7 7.02 -22.09 -22.82
N SER A 8 6.58 -23.25 -22.32
CA SER A 8 5.48 -23.34 -21.35
C SER A 8 5.85 -22.74 -19.99
N ILE A 9 7.08 -22.95 -19.52
CA ILE A 9 7.62 -22.36 -18.28
C ILE A 9 7.76 -20.85 -18.47
N PHE A 10 8.31 -20.38 -19.59
CA PHE A 10 8.40 -18.95 -19.89
C PHE A 10 7.02 -18.31 -20.00
N TYR A 11 6.04 -18.99 -20.60
CA TYR A 11 4.66 -18.54 -20.69
C TYR A 11 4.00 -18.50 -19.30
N LEU A 12 4.16 -19.53 -18.48
CA LEU A 12 3.69 -19.58 -17.09
C LEU A 12 4.36 -18.54 -16.19
N ILE A 13 5.67 -18.30 -16.35
CA ILE A 13 6.42 -17.25 -15.66
C ILE A 13 5.93 -15.87 -16.14
N LYS A 14 5.72 -15.66 -17.44
CA LYS A 14 5.19 -14.40 -17.98
C LYS A 14 3.76 -14.14 -17.52
N HIS A 15 2.95 -15.18 -17.33
CA HIS A 15 1.60 -15.13 -16.80
C HIS A 15 1.56 -14.98 -15.26
N SER A 16 2.64 -15.32 -14.56
CA SER A 16 2.88 -15.08 -13.13
C SER A 16 3.50 -13.70 -12.84
N LEU A 17 4.09 -13.07 -13.86
CA LEU A 17 4.70 -11.73 -13.81
C LEU A 17 3.73 -10.60 -14.24
N THR A 18 2.48 -10.91 -14.58
CA THR A 18 1.48 -9.87 -14.82
C THR A 18 1.08 -9.28 -13.48
N GLU A 19 1.19 -7.95 -13.34
CA GLU A 19 0.63 -7.27 -12.18
C GLU A 19 -0.87 -7.61 -12.09
N GLN A 20 -1.30 -8.01 -10.90
CA GLN A 20 -2.67 -8.43 -10.61
C GLN A 20 -3.13 -7.77 -9.32
N CYS A 21 -4.44 -7.70 -9.12
CA CYS A 21 -4.99 -7.15 -7.90
C CYS A 21 -4.60 -8.05 -6.69
N PRO A 22 -4.11 -7.48 -5.57
CA PRO A 22 -3.40 -8.20 -4.50
C PRO A 22 -4.20 -9.31 -3.80
N SER A 23 -5.52 -9.29 -3.92
CA SER A 23 -6.45 -10.38 -3.62
C SER A 23 -7.82 -9.84 -3.99
N SER A 24 -8.48 -10.40 -5.01
CA SER A 24 -9.79 -9.89 -5.47
C SER A 24 -10.88 -9.94 -4.40
N ASP A 25 -10.70 -10.77 -3.38
CA ASP A 25 -11.65 -10.92 -2.28
C ASP A 25 -11.46 -9.83 -1.21
N LEU A 26 -10.27 -9.24 -1.11
CA LEU A 26 -9.92 -8.22 -0.12
C LEU A 26 -9.79 -6.83 -0.73
N CYS A 27 -9.45 -6.74 -2.00
CA CYS A 27 -9.12 -5.50 -2.68
C CYS A 27 -9.83 -5.41 -4.03
N ILE A 28 -10.26 -4.20 -4.37
CA ILE A 28 -10.79 -3.84 -5.69
C ILE A 28 -9.76 -2.92 -6.34
N CYS A 29 -9.51 -3.13 -7.63
CA CYS A 29 -8.53 -2.38 -8.38
C CYS A 29 -9.18 -1.71 -9.60
N SER A 30 -8.64 -0.56 -10.01
CA SER A 30 -8.93 0.03 -11.32
C SER A 30 -8.41 -0.87 -12.45
N SER A 31 -8.91 -0.67 -13.67
CA SER A 31 -8.52 -1.47 -14.84
C SER A 31 -7.03 -1.38 -15.19
N ASP A 32 -6.40 -0.25 -14.86
CA ASP A 32 -4.98 0.04 -15.06
C ASP A 32 -4.12 -0.27 -13.82
N LEU A 33 -4.72 -0.80 -12.74
CA LEU A 33 -4.07 -1.16 -11.48
C LEU A 33 -3.38 0.00 -10.73
N THR A 34 -3.66 1.25 -11.10
CA THR A 34 -3.08 2.43 -10.43
C THR A 34 -3.81 2.80 -9.14
N ILE A 35 -5.07 2.38 -9.00
CA ILE A 35 -5.91 2.64 -7.82
C ILE A 35 -6.30 1.30 -7.19
N ILE A 36 -5.89 1.08 -5.94
CA ILE A 36 -6.24 -0.10 -5.16
C ILE A 36 -7.00 0.31 -3.91
N THR A 37 -8.15 -0.32 -3.68
CA THR A 37 -9.03 -0.06 -2.54
C THR A 37 -9.29 -1.37 -1.79
N CYS A 38 -8.90 -1.43 -0.51
CA CYS A 38 -9.13 -2.57 0.37
C CYS A 38 -9.83 -2.13 1.67
N THR A 39 -10.85 -1.28 1.55
CA THR A 39 -11.57 -0.66 2.66
C THR A 39 -12.57 -1.60 3.35
N ASN A 40 -12.72 -1.48 4.67
CA ASN A 40 -13.73 -2.20 5.46
C ASN A 40 -13.65 -3.73 5.35
N ARG A 41 -12.44 -4.28 5.42
CA ARG A 41 -12.18 -5.73 5.30
C ARG A 41 -11.54 -6.36 6.54
N GLN A 42 -11.55 -5.64 7.66
CA GLN A 42 -10.91 -6.07 8.91
C GLN A 42 -9.43 -6.43 8.73
N LEU A 43 -8.74 -5.77 7.78
CA LEU A 43 -7.34 -6.06 7.53
C LEU A 43 -6.51 -5.77 8.77
N THR A 44 -5.70 -6.74 9.16
CA THR A 44 -4.68 -6.62 10.20
C THR A 44 -3.31 -6.48 9.56
N ASP A 45 -2.31 -6.10 10.35
CA ASP A 45 -0.94 -6.00 9.86
C ASP A 45 -0.43 -7.35 9.30
N GLU A 46 -0.87 -8.48 9.89
CA GLU A 46 -0.55 -9.84 9.44
C GLU A 46 -1.10 -10.13 8.04
N ILE A 47 -2.37 -9.82 7.79
CA ILE A 47 -2.98 -9.98 6.47
C ILE A 47 -2.24 -9.10 5.46
N LEU A 48 -1.94 -7.85 5.83
CA LEU A 48 -1.26 -6.91 4.94
C LEU A 48 0.16 -7.37 4.58
N ILE A 49 0.89 -7.98 5.53
CA ILE A 49 2.21 -8.60 5.28
C ILE A 49 2.11 -9.69 4.21
N ASN A 50 1.06 -10.51 4.24
CA ASN A 50 0.84 -11.57 3.25
C ASN A 50 0.49 -11.02 1.85
N LEU A 51 -0.06 -9.80 1.78
CA LEU A 51 -0.42 -9.12 0.52
C LEU A 51 0.74 -8.32 -0.10
N ASN A 52 1.83 -8.07 0.64
CA ASN A 52 2.88 -7.13 0.23
C ASN A 52 3.44 -7.33 -1.18
N ASN A 53 3.69 -8.58 -1.58
CA ASN A 53 4.26 -8.89 -2.89
C ASN A 53 3.21 -8.98 -4.00
N GLN A 54 1.94 -8.78 -3.66
CA GLN A 54 0.81 -8.87 -4.58
C GLN A 54 0.32 -7.49 -5.02
N PHE A 55 0.74 -6.41 -4.34
CA PHE A 55 0.41 -5.06 -4.78
C PHE A 55 1.14 -4.73 -6.10
N PRO A 56 0.43 -4.23 -7.12
CA PRO A 56 1.02 -3.75 -8.37
C PRO A 56 2.08 -2.68 -8.12
N LYS A 57 3.22 -2.70 -8.83
CA LYS A 57 4.22 -1.63 -8.71
C LYS A 57 3.71 -0.33 -9.35
N SER A 58 2.74 -0.43 -10.24
CA SER A 58 2.02 0.70 -10.84
C SER A 58 1.09 1.44 -9.87
N THR A 59 0.91 0.95 -8.63
CA THR A 59 0.06 1.61 -7.62
C THR A 59 0.44 3.07 -7.41
N ILE A 60 -0.53 3.98 -7.61
CA ILE A 60 -0.44 5.41 -7.34
C ILE A 60 -1.28 5.78 -6.13
N VAL A 61 -2.47 5.18 -6.01
CA VAL A 61 -3.44 5.43 -4.93
C VAL A 61 -3.75 4.13 -4.21
N LEU A 62 -3.57 4.13 -2.89
CA LEU A 62 -3.90 3.00 -2.03
C LEU A 62 -4.84 3.42 -0.91
N ASN A 63 -6.06 2.89 -0.93
CA ASN A 63 -7.03 3.10 0.13
C ASN A 63 -7.13 1.85 1.02
N LEU A 64 -6.70 1.99 2.27
CA LEU A 64 -6.73 0.99 3.33
C LEU A 64 -7.57 1.45 4.54
N SER A 65 -8.44 2.44 4.34
CA SER A 65 -9.26 3.00 5.40
C SER A 65 -10.23 1.97 6.00
N SER A 66 -10.73 2.25 7.21
CA SER A 66 -11.71 1.41 7.92
C SER A 66 -11.23 -0.04 8.11
N ASN A 67 -10.02 -0.23 8.61
CA ASN A 67 -9.45 -1.56 8.89
C ASN A 67 -8.96 -1.63 10.35
N SER A 68 -8.12 -2.61 10.67
CA SER A 68 -7.54 -2.79 12.01
C SER A 68 -6.01 -2.74 11.97
N LEU A 69 -5.45 -1.95 11.07
CA LEU A 69 -4.01 -1.77 10.93
C LEU A 69 -3.46 -1.01 12.13
N THR A 70 -2.32 -1.46 12.66
CA THR A 70 -1.64 -0.79 13.78
C THR A 70 -0.35 -0.12 13.34
N SER A 71 0.13 -0.43 12.14
CA SER A 71 1.33 0.16 11.56
C SER A 71 1.26 0.24 10.03
N ILE A 72 1.85 1.30 9.48
CA ILE A 72 2.11 1.44 8.04
C ILE A 72 3.35 0.64 7.58
N ASN A 73 4.15 0.12 8.52
CA ASN A 73 5.42 -0.54 8.20
C ASN A 73 5.25 -1.79 7.33
N SER A 74 4.09 -2.43 7.39
CA SER A 74 3.78 -3.60 6.58
C SER A 74 3.91 -3.30 5.09
N LEU A 75 3.44 -2.15 4.58
CA LEU A 75 3.49 -1.83 3.15
C LEU A 75 4.91 -1.68 2.64
N THR A 76 5.31 -2.38 1.58
CA THR A 76 6.67 -2.28 0.99
C THR A 76 6.61 -2.21 -0.53
N ASN A 77 7.69 -1.70 -1.14
CA ASN A 77 7.91 -1.72 -2.60
C ASN A 77 6.88 -0.95 -3.48
N LEU A 78 6.19 0.04 -2.90
CA LEU A 78 5.24 0.90 -3.62
C LEU A 78 5.90 2.25 -4.00
N ASN A 79 6.90 2.20 -4.87
CA ASN A 79 7.75 3.38 -5.16
C ASN A 79 7.01 4.50 -5.91
N ASN A 80 5.89 4.19 -6.58
CA ASN A 80 5.08 5.15 -7.33
C ASN A 80 3.91 5.70 -6.51
N LEU A 81 3.79 5.30 -5.24
CA LEU A 81 2.66 5.65 -4.39
C LEU A 81 2.66 7.14 -4.08
N GLN A 82 1.57 7.81 -4.46
CA GLN A 82 1.38 9.24 -4.27
C GLN A 82 0.34 9.53 -3.20
N ILE A 83 -0.70 8.68 -3.10
CA ILE A 83 -1.80 8.89 -2.17
C ILE A 83 -2.04 7.62 -1.35
N VAL A 84 -2.06 7.78 -0.03
CA VAL A 84 -2.44 6.72 0.91
C VAL A 84 -3.55 7.22 1.82
N ASP A 85 -4.63 6.45 1.90
CA ASP A 85 -5.65 6.63 2.91
C ASP A 85 -5.61 5.47 3.92
N LEU A 86 -5.30 5.81 5.16
CA LEU A 86 -5.25 4.92 6.32
C LEU A 86 -6.22 5.39 7.42
N SER A 87 -7.19 6.23 7.07
CA SER A 87 -8.18 6.74 8.03
C SER A 87 -8.98 5.61 8.67
N TYR A 88 -9.46 5.80 9.90
CA TYR A 88 -10.24 4.78 10.63
C TYR A 88 -9.48 3.45 10.78
N ASN A 89 -8.26 3.52 11.30
CA ASN A 89 -7.45 2.36 11.67
C ASN A 89 -7.04 2.48 13.15
N LYS A 90 -6.05 1.69 13.59
CA LYS A 90 -5.53 1.69 14.96
C LYS A 90 -4.04 2.07 14.98
N ILE A 91 -3.59 2.87 14.02
CA ILE A 91 -2.19 3.25 13.89
C ILE A 91 -1.80 4.12 15.07
N SER A 92 -0.73 3.75 15.77
CA SER A 92 -0.30 4.46 16.99
C SER A 92 0.93 5.34 16.79
N TYR A 93 1.68 5.13 15.71
CA TYR A 93 2.87 5.91 15.37
C TYR A 93 3.12 5.90 13.86
N LEU A 94 3.84 6.91 13.38
CA LEU A 94 4.39 6.96 12.02
C LEU A 94 5.91 6.74 12.06
N PRO A 95 6.49 5.96 11.15
CA PRO A 95 7.93 5.77 11.09
C PRO A 95 8.62 7.05 10.57
N SER A 96 9.79 7.39 11.11
CA SER A 96 10.52 8.61 10.72
C SER A 96 11.01 8.61 9.28
N ASN A 97 11.22 7.41 8.70
CA ASN A 97 11.66 7.19 7.32
C ASN A 97 10.50 6.96 6.34
N LEU A 98 9.26 7.33 6.70
CA LEU A 98 8.08 7.09 5.86
C LEU A 98 8.25 7.63 4.43
N PHE A 99 8.72 8.86 4.29
CA PHE A 99 8.90 9.51 2.99
C PHE A 99 10.15 9.09 2.25
N THR A 100 11.14 8.54 2.96
CA THR A 100 12.25 7.85 2.31
C THR A 100 11.76 6.56 1.67
N LYS A 101 10.80 5.88 2.31
CA LYS A 101 10.18 4.64 1.82
C LYS A 101 9.19 4.88 0.68
N PHE A 102 8.42 5.96 0.75
CA PHE A 102 7.44 6.37 -0.25
C PHE A 102 7.80 7.75 -0.80
N SER A 103 8.84 7.81 -1.64
CA SER A 103 9.45 9.07 -2.10
C SER A 103 8.56 9.92 -3.00
N GLN A 104 7.51 9.34 -3.57
CA GLN A 104 6.51 10.03 -4.40
C GLN A 104 5.25 10.43 -3.62
N LEU A 105 5.18 10.13 -2.32
CA LEU A 105 3.98 10.35 -1.52
C LEU A 105 3.70 11.85 -1.38
N SER A 106 2.54 12.28 -1.85
CA SER A 106 2.08 13.67 -1.85
C SER A 106 0.83 13.88 -1.00
N SER A 107 0.12 12.81 -0.62
CA SER A 107 -1.00 12.87 0.31
C SER A 107 -1.06 11.64 1.21
N LEU A 108 -1.23 11.86 2.51
CA LEU A 108 -1.42 10.80 3.50
C LEU A 108 -2.54 11.18 4.46
N TYR A 109 -3.63 10.41 4.40
CA TYR A 109 -4.79 10.56 5.29
C TYR A 109 -4.69 9.55 6.42
N ILE A 110 -4.68 10.04 7.66
CA ILE A 110 -4.54 9.22 8.88
C ILE A 110 -5.54 9.62 9.95
N SER A 111 -6.64 10.26 9.55
CA SER A 111 -7.72 10.66 10.47
C SER A 111 -8.27 9.47 11.24
N ASN A 112 -8.81 9.70 12.44
CA ASN A 112 -9.41 8.63 13.27
C ASN A 112 -8.44 7.45 13.50
N ASN A 113 -7.24 7.75 13.99
CA ASN A 113 -6.22 6.77 14.41
C ASN A 113 -5.80 7.03 15.87
N LEU A 114 -4.79 6.29 16.36
CA LEU A 114 -4.26 6.40 17.73
C LEU A 114 -2.95 7.20 17.78
N ILE A 115 -2.66 7.99 16.75
CA ILE A 115 -1.41 8.74 16.61
C ILE A 115 -1.43 9.92 17.59
N LYS A 116 -0.43 9.95 18.49
CA LYS A 116 -0.27 11.03 19.48
C LYS A 116 0.80 12.05 19.10
N THR A 117 1.76 11.62 18.30
CA THR A 117 2.93 12.42 17.93
C THR A 117 3.27 12.20 16.47
N ILE A 118 3.67 13.28 15.80
CA ILE A 118 4.17 13.25 14.43
C ILE A 118 5.70 13.36 14.47
N PRO A 119 6.45 12.52 13.72
CA PRO A 119 7.91 12.63 13.67
C PRO A 119 8.36 14.00 13.15
N LYS A 120 9.44 14.56 13.72
CA LYS A 120 9.98 15.87 13.31
C LYS A 120 10.32 15.95 11.82
N THR A 121 10.70 14.82 11.20
CA THR A 121 11.00 14.71 9.77
C THR A 121 9.83 15.11 8.87
N PHE A 122 8.59 15.12 9.37
CA PHE A 122 7.42 15.56 8.61
C PHE A 122 7.36 17.09 8.47
N ASN A 123 7.95 17.84 9.41
CA ASN A 123 8.02 19.30 9.34
C ASN A 123 9.04 19.79 8.30
N GLU A 124 9.94 18.93 7.87
CA GLU A 124 11.00 19.25 6.90
C GLU A 124 10.52 19.10 5.45
N ILE A 125 9.28 18.63 5.25
CA ILE A 125 8.77 18.31 3.92
C ILE A 125 7.72 19.34 3.53
N SER A 126 8.06 20.20 2.57
CA SER A 126 7.27 21.38 2.22
C SER A 126 6.09 21.14 1.28
N ASN A 127 5.90 19.91 0.76
CA ASN A 127 5.00 19.64 -0.38
C ASN A 127 4.03 18.47 -0.17
N ILE A 128 3.67 18.11 1.07
CA ILE A 128 2.77 16.99 1.33
C ILE A 128 1.54 17.43 2.12
N ASN A 129 0.37 16.99 1.65
CA ASN A 129 -0.89 17.17 2.35
C ASN A 129 -1.09 16.02 3.35
N PHE A 130 -1.22 16.34 4.64
CA PHE A 130 -1.53 15.36 5.69
C PHE A 130 -2.79 15.77 6.42
N ASP A 131 -3.75 14.85 6.51
CA ASP A 131 -4.92 15.02 7.36
C ASP A 131 -4.76 14.17 8.62
N ILE A 132 -4.59 14.85 9.75
CA ILE A 132 -4.48 14.28 11.10
C ILE A 132 -5.71 14.58 11.95
N SER A 133 -6.80 15.05 11.35
CA SER A 133 -8.03 15.33 12.09
C SER A 133 -8.50 14.07 12.82
N ASN A 134 -8.70 14.19 14.14
CA ASN A 134 -9.26 13.15 14.99
C ASN A 134 -10.71 13.47 15.30
#